data_AF-A0A9E2AXU8-F1
#
_entry.id   AF-A0A9E2AXU8-F1
#
_cell.length_a   1.000
_cell.length_b   1.000
_cell.length_c   1.000
_cell.angle_alpha   90.00
_cell.angle_beta   90.00
_cell.angle_gamma   90.00
#
_symmetry.space_group_name_H-M   'P 1'
#
loop_
_entity.id
_entity.type
_entity.pdbx_description
1 polymer ?
#
loop_
_entity_poly.entity_id
_entity_poly.type
_entity_poly.pdbx_seq_one_letter_code
_entity_poly.pdbx_strand_id
1 'polypeptide(L)'
;MNFRKRFSLLFFFAISCAMTAQDIPFDFTIGEKYNDRYKFSNLLTISEDGTGGTFLVRSYYSGIVLKPKGYFIEHYDANMQLINEYNYKLRDANLVNGYVANGQIYLIFLNYDHEAFAYEYSVHRSPLSGMNFTKESLLKISSQEVSNPLDKNYYNRNFSSGFTTSVLFNAKKNAFVISTHFKKGKNNQHFIYLFNANL
;
A
#
# COMPACT_ATOMS: atom_id res chain seq x y z
N MET A 1 -56.35 -41.99 8.85
CA MET A 1 -55.49 -40.78 8.85
C MET A 1 -56.39 -39.55 8.77
N ASN A 2 -56.64 -38.91 9.92
CA ASN A 2 -57.84 -38.12 10.19
C ASN A 2 -57.97 -36.85 9.33
N PHE A 3 -59.16 -36.63 8.77
CA PHE A 3 -59.55 -35.52 7.88
C PHE A 3 -59.12 -34.14 8.40
N ARG A 4 -59.13 -33.95 9.73
CA ARG A 4 -58.63 -32.75 10.42
C ARG A 4 -57.16 -32.43 10.14
N LYS A 5 -56.28 -33.44 10.06
CA LYS A 5 -54.84 -33.23 9.79
C LYS A 5 -54.59 -32.74 8.37
N ARG A 6 -55.39 -33.20 7.39
CA ARG A 6 -55.30 -32.77 5.99
C ARG A 6 -55.77 -31.32 5.82
N PHE A 7 -56.82 -30.92 6.55
CA PHE A 7 -57.33 -29.55 6.50
C PHE A 7 -56.37 -28.55 7.17
N SER A 8 -55.76 -28.91 8.31
CA SER A 8 -54.68 -28.08 8.88
C SER A 8 -53.48 -27.95 7.95
N LEU A 9 -53.09 -29.01 7.25
CA LEU A 9 -51.95 -28.95 6.33
C LEU A 9 -52.23 -28.03 5.13
N LEU A 10 -53.43 -28.12 4.55
CA LEU A 10 -53.89 -27.23 3.47
C LEU A 10 -53.96 -25.77 3.93
N PHE A 11 -54.42 -25.54 5.16
CA PHE A 11 -54.47 -24.21 5.75
C PHE A 11 -53.07 -23.61 5.94
N PHE A 12 -52.12 -24.40 6.45
CA PHE A 12 -50.71 -23.97 6.57
C PHE A 12 -50.08 -23.69 5.20
N PHE A 13 -50.38 -24.51 4.19
CA PHE A 13 -49.86 -24.32 2.83
C PHE A 13 -50.41 -23.04 2.18
N ALA A 14 -51.69 -22.75 2.37
CA ALA A 14 -52.32 -21.51 1.87
C ALA A 14 -51.72 -20.26 2.53
N ILE A 15 -51.44 -20.30 3.84
CA ILE A 15 -50.79 -19.20 4.56
C ILE A 15 -49.38 -18.97 4.03
N SER A 16 -48.60 -20.03 3.77
CA SER A 16 -47.24 -19.87 3.25
C SER A 16 -47.18 -19.24 1.85
N CYS A 17 -48.20 -19.44 1.01
CA CYS A 17 -48.28 -18.80 -0.30
C CYS A 17 -48.63 -17.31 -0.24
N ALA A 18 -49.20 -16.83 0.88
CA ALA A 18 -49.61 -15.44 1.05
C ALA A 18 -48.54 -14.57 1.75
N MET A 19 -47.43 -15.17 2.19
CA MET A 19 -46.32 -14.42 2.78
C MET A 19 -45.44 -13.84 1.67
N THR A 20 -45.59 -12.54 1.39
CA THR A 20 -44.62 -11.78 0.60
C THR A 20 -43.47 -11.32 1.50
N ALA A 21 -42.25 -11.31 0.99
CA ALA A 21 -41.13 -10.69 1.69
C ALA A 21 -41.34 -9.17 1.77
N GLN A 22 -40.84 -8.54 2.83
CA GLN A 22 -40.84 -7.08 2.93
C GLN A 22 -39.88 -6.51 1.89
N ASP A 23 -40.39 -5.72 0.94
CA ASP A 23 -39.54 -4.90 0.08
C ASP A 23 -38.82 -3.89 0.96
N ILE A 24 -37.50 -3.99 1.05
CA ILE A 24 -36.71 -2.99 1.76
C ILE A 24 -36.44 -1.86 0.77
N PRO A 25 -37.00 -0.64 0.98
CA PRO A 25 -36.84 0.47 0.06
C PRO A 25 -35.42 1.02 0.22
N PHE A 26 -34.48 0.43 -0.52
CA PHE A 26 -33.16 1.01 -0.71
C PHE A 26 -33.11 1.61 -2.11
N ASP A 27 -33.03 2.94 -2.17
CA ASP A 27 -32.67 3.63 -3.41
C ASP A 27 -31.17 3.43 -3.66
N PHE A 28 -30.84 2.62 -4.66
CA PHE A 28 -29.46 2.47 -5.12
C PHE A 28 -29.23 3.39 -6.31
N THR A 29 -28.48 4.46 -6.11
CA THR A 29 -27.86 5.20 -7.20
C THR A 29 -26.56 4.49 -7.61
N ILE A 30 -26.57 3.90 -8.81
CA ILE A 30 -25.34 3.43 -9.45
C ILE A 30 -24.57 4.68 -9.90
N GLY A 31 -23.40 4.91 -9.29
CA GLY A 31 -22.52 6.00 -9.67
C GLY A 31 -21.83 5.78 -11.02
N GLU A 32 -21.09 6.79 -11.48
CA GLU A 32 -20.34 6.72 -12.72
C GLU A 32 -19.28 5.60 -12.70
N LYS A 33 -19.06 5.00 -13.87
CA LYS A 33 -18.02 3.98 -14.06
C LYS A 33 -16.71 4.65 -14.45
N TYR A 34 -15.74 4.66 -13.53
CA TYR A 34 -14.40 5.16 -13.79
C TYR A 34 -13.54 4.05 -14.43
N ASN A 35 -12.97 4.33 -15.61
CA ASN A 35 -12.08 3.40 -16.29
C ASN A 35 -10.64 3.68 -15.88
N ASP A 36 -9.99 2.71 -15.24
CA ASP A 36 -8.56 2.78 -14.90
C ASP A 36 -7.71 2.16 -16.02
N ARG A 37 -6.63 2.86 -16.38
CA ARG A 37 -5.64 2.41 -17.36
C ARG A 37 -4.87 1.19 -16.87
N TYR A 38 -4.66 1.06 -15.56
CA TYR A 38 -3.85 0.01 -14.93
C TYR A 38 -4.69 -0.94 -14.07
N LYS A 39 -5.51 -1.77 -14.73
CA LYS A 39 -6.45 -2.72 -14.12
C LYS A 39 -5.83 -3.68 -13.09
N PHE A 40 -4.54 -3.98 -13.19
CA PHE A 40 -3.83 -4.81 -12.23
C PHE A 40 -2.76 -3.97 -11.52
N SER A 41 -3.13 -3.42 -10.38
CA SER A 41 -2.27 -2.57 -9.56
C SER A 41 -2.53 -2.79 -8.08
N ASN A 42 -1.52 -2.51 -7.25
CA ASN A 42 -1.61 -2.55 -5.79
C ASN A 42 -1.34 -1.15 -5.24
N LEU A 43 -2.23 -0.64 -4.38
CA LEU A 43 -1.99 0.58 -3.62
C LEU A 43 -0.85 0.35 -2.62
N LEU A 44 0.16 1.21 -2.64
CA LEU A 44 1.35 1.08 -1.80
C LEU A 44 1.42 2.16 -0.73
N THR A 45 1.04 3.39 -1.07
CA THR A 45 1.00 4.51 -0.14
C THR A 45 -0.09 5.50 -0.54
N ILE A 46 -0.58 6.20 0.47
CA ILE A 46 -1.50 7.33 0.35
C ILE A 46 -1.08 8.39 1.38
N SER A 47 -1.04 9.65 0.96
CA SER A 47 -0.65 10.78 1.77
C SER A 47 -1.49 12.00 1.39
N GLU A 48 -1.68 12.91 2.34
CA GLU A 48 -2.13 14.27 2.02
C GLU A 48 -1.05 14.98 1.21
N ASP A 49 -1.46 15.92 0.36
CA ASP A 49 -0.57 16.76 -0.46
C ASP A 49 -0.12 18.06 0.24
N GLY A 50 -0.66 18.34 1.42
CA GLY A 50 -0.41 19.55 2.21
C GLY A 50 -1.35 20.74 1.91
N THR A 51 -2.21 20.62 0.90
CA THR A 51 -3.22 21.63 0.49
C THR A 51 -4.66 21.12 0.56
N GLY A 52 -4.87 19.94 1.16
CA GLY A 52 -6.18 19.29 1.31
C GLY A 52 -6.49 18.26 0.23
N GLY A 53 -5.60 18.10 -0.76
CA GLY A 53 -5.68 17.05 -1.76
C GLY A 53 -4.98 15.75 -1.31
N THR A 54 -5.03 14.75 -2.18
CA THR A 54 -4.53 13.40 -1.92
C THR A 54 -3.49 12.98 -2.94
N PHE A 55 -2.37 12.48 -2.45
CA PHE A 55 -1.32 11.84 -3.22
C PHE A 55 -1.37 10.33 -2.98
N LEU A 56 -1.25 9.52 -4.02
CA LEU A 56 -1.15 8.07 -3.88
C LEU A 56 -0.21 7.44 -4.89
N VAL A 57 0.36 6.29 -4.52
CA VAL A 57 1.25 5.51 -5.38
C VAL A 57 0.78 4.07 -5.45
N ARG A 58 0.70 3.56 -6.67
CA ARG A 58 0.36 2.17 -6.96
C ARG A 58 1.51 1.49 -7.70
N SER A 59 1.83 0.25 -7.37
CA SER A 59 2.58 -0.57 -8.34
C SER A 59 1.62 -1.10 -9.37
N TYR A 60 2.01 -1.11 -10.65
CA TYR A 60 1.22 -1.75 -11.70
C TYR A 60 1.97 -2.91 -12.32
N TYR A 61 1.21 -3.90 -12.78
CA TYR A 61 1.72 -5.15 -13.35
C TYR A 61 1.25 -5.25 -14.79
N SER A 62 2.09 -5.81 -15.65
CA SER A 62 1.76 -6.01 -17.06
C SER A 62 2.60 -7.14 -17.66
N GLY A 63 2.05 -7.77 -18.71
CA GLY A 63 2.62 -8.93 -19.38
C GLY A 63 2.19 -10.25 -18.74
N ILE A 64 2.68 -11.35 -19.32
CA ILE A 64 2.34 -12.72 -18.92
C ILE A 64 2.91 -13.06 -17.53
N VAL A 65 4.06 -12.48 -17.19
CA VAL A 65 4.69 -12.65 -15.87
C VAL A 65 4.27 -11.49 -14.98
N LEU A 66 3.58 -11.79 -13.87
CA LEU A 66 3.10 -10.83 -12.87
C LEU A 66 4.26 -10.23 -12.05
N LYS A 67 5.09 -9.41 -12.70
CA LYS A 67 6.11 -8.57 -12.06
C LYS A 67 5.70 -7.09 -12.12
N PRO A 68 5.96 -6.31 -11.05
CA PRO A 68 5.80 -4.86 -11.10
C PRO A 68 6.60 -4.28 -12.26
N LYS A 69 5.97 -3.40 -13.05
CA LYS A 69 6.60 -2.74 -14.21
C LYS A 69 6.99 -1.29 -13.94
N GLY A 70 6.47 -0.74 -12.86
CA GLY A 70 6.65 0.65 -12.48
C GLY A 70 5.68 1.04 -11.39
N TYR A 71 5.68 2.33 -11.12
CA TYR A 71 4.85 2.99 -10.13
C TYR A 71 3.97 4.01 -10.83
N PHE A 72 2.68 3.96 -10.55
CA PHE A 72 1.74 4.97 -10.97
C PHE A 72 1.49 5.91 -9.81
N ILE A 73 1.70 7.19 -10.06
CA ILE A 73 1.63 8.26 -9.07
C ILE A 73 0.44 9.12 -9.47
N GLU A 74 -0.47 9.35 -8.53
CA GLU A 74 -1.69 10.12 -8.76
C GLU A 74 -1.81 11.21 -7.71
N HIS A 75 -2.24 12.38 -8.16
CA HIS A 75 -2.49 13.55 -7.32
C HIS A 75 -3.90 14.06 -7.58
N TYR A 76 -4.69 14.12 -6.51
CA TYR A 76 -6.08 14.55 -6.50
C TYR A 76 -6.23 15.83 -5.68
N ASP A 77 -7.20 16.66 -6.05
CA ASP A 77 -7.56 17.84 -5.26
C ASP A 77 -8.42 17.47 -4.03
N ALA A 78 -8.83 18.48 -3.26
CA ALA A 78 -9.70 18.30 -2.09
C ALA A 78 -11.09 17.75 -2.41
N ASN A 79 -11.51 17.79 -3.69
CA ASN A 79 -12.78 17.25 -4.19
C ASN A 79 -12.59 15.87 -4.84
N MET A 80 -11.42 15.23 -4.67
CA MET A 80 -11.07 13.95 -5.27
C MET A 80 -11.03 13.95 -6.81
N GLN A 81 -10.83 15.12 -7.42
CA GLN A 81 -10.61 15.23 -8.86
C GLN A 81 -9.13 15.00 -9.18
N LEU A 82 -8.84 14.13 -10.15
CA LEU A 82 -7.47 13.86 -10.57
C LEU A 82 -6.88 15.10 -11.25
N ILE A 83 -5.87 15.70 -10.64
CA ILE A 83 -5.16 16.88 -11.16
C ILE A 83 -3.97 16.44 -12.02
N ASN A 84 -3.23 15.43 -11.56
CA ASN A 84 -2.01 14.98 -12.23
C ASN A 84 -1.78 13.49 -12.03
N GLU A 85 -1.17 12.86 -13.03
CA GLU A 85 -0.78 11.46 -13.02
C GLU A 85 0.60 11.28 -13.65
N TYR A 86 1.38 10.33 -13.14
CA TYR A 86 2.69 10.03 -13.68
C TYR A 86 3.02 8.56 -13.61
N ASN A 87 3.44 8.01 -14.75
CA ASN A 87 3.96 6.66 -14.82
C ASN A 87 5.48 6.68 -14.63
N TYR A 88 5.89 6.38 -13.39
CA TYR A 88 7.29 6.21 -13.06
C TYR A 88 7.77 4.80 -13.41
N LYS A 89 8.40 4.67 -14.57
CA LYS A 89 8.89 3.40 -15.16
C LYS A 89 10.16 2.85 -14.47
N LEU A 90 10.15 2.79 -13.14
CA LEU A 90 11.23 2.20 -12.34
C LEU A 90 10.95 0.71 -12.12
N ARG A 91 11.88 -0.14 -12.58
CA ARG A 91 11.80 -1.60 -12.42
C ARG A 91 12.66 -2.06 -11.26
N ASP A 92 12.31 -3.22 -10.71
CA ASP A 92 13.11 -3.96 -9.74
C ASP A 92 13.52 -3.16 -8.49
N ALA A 93 12.74 -2.12 -8.17
CA ALA A 93 12.88 -1.36 -6.94
C ALA A 93 11.73 -1.69 -6.00
N ASN A 94 11.96 -1.80 -4.69
CA ASN A 94 10.88 -2.02 -3.72
C ASN A 94 10.51 -0.72 -3.02
N LEU A 95 9.36 -0.15 -3.36
CA LEU A 95 8.84 1.03 -2.67
C LEU A 95 8.49 0.66 -1.22
N VAL A 96 9.09 1.41 -0.30
CA VAL A 96 8.89 1.27 1.14
C VAL A 96 7.79 2.21 1.60
N ASN A 97 7.86 3.47 1.20
CA ASN A 97 6.90 4.50 1.54
C ASN A 97 6.96 5.64 0.51
N GLY A 98 5.91 6.45 0.44
CA GLY A 98 5.88 7.68 -0.33
C GLY A 98 5.00 8.73 0.34
N TYR A 99 5.47 9.97 0.39
CA TYR A 99 4.81 11.08 1.06
C TYR A 99 5.07 12.40 0.35
N VAL A 100 4.30 13.42 0.71
CA VAL A 100 4.48 14.80 0.24
C VAL A 100 4.86 15.68 1.44
N ALA A 101 5.89 16.50 1.27
CA ALA A 101 6.28 17.52 2.23
C ALA A 101 6.87 18.72 1.48
N ASN A 102 6.56 19.95 1.90
CA ASN A 102 7.06 21.20 1.30
C ASN A 102 6.90 21.27 -0.24
N GLY A 103 5.79 20.78 -0.78
CA GLY A 103 5.53 20.75 -2.22
C GLY A 103 6.39 19.76 -3.01
N GLN A 104 7.09 18.85 -2.32
CA GLN A 104 7.90 17.79 -2.92
C GLN A 104 7.30 16.42 -2.59
N ILE A 105 7.31 15.54 -3.58
CA ILE A 105 7.08 14.11 -3.45
C ILE A 105 8.40 13.46 -3.04
N TYR A 106 8.35 12.59 -2.05
CA TYR A 106 9.45 11.74 -1.63
C TYR A 106 9.03 10.28 -1.71
N LEU A 107 9.73 9.48 -2.50
CA LEU A 107 9.55 8.03 -2.58
C LEU A 107 10.79 7.34 -2.02
N ILE A 108 10.60 6.53 -0.98
CA ILE A 108 11.69 5.78 -0.35
C ILE A 108 11.67 4.35 -0.89
N PHE A 109 12.81 3.90 -1.44
CA PHE A 109 13.00 2.56 -1.96
C PHE A 109 14.04 1.80 -1.14
N LEU A 110 13.89 0.47 -1.06
CA LEU A 110 14.90 -0.45 -0.53
C LEU A 110 15.31 -1.46 -1.58
N ASN A 111 16.59 -1.47 -1.93
CA ASN A 111 17.16 -2.42 -2.88
C ASN A 111 18.37 -3.12 -2.28
N TYR A 112 18.65 -4.33 -2.73
CA TYR A 112 19.88 -5.03 -2.39
C TYR A 112 20.91 -4.81 -3.50
N ASP A 113 22.08 -4.33 -3.11
CA ASP A 113 23.25 -4.19 -3.98
C ASP A 113 24.10 -5.47 -3.85
N HIS A 114 24.10 -6.29 -4.90
CA HIS A 114 24.83 -7.56 -4.93
C HIS A 114 26.35 -7.37 -5.03
N GLU A 115 26.84 -6.23 -5.52
CA GLU A 115 28.27 -5.94 -5.60
C GLU A 115 28.79 -5.47 -4.24
N ALA A 116 28.02 -4.61 -3.56
CA ALA A 116 28.38 -4.08 -2.24
C ALA A 116 27.97 -5.01 -1.07
N PHE A 117 27.20 -6.07 -1.32
CA PHE A 117 26.59 -6.94 -0.30
C PHE A 117 25.87 -6.13 0.79
N ALA A 118 25.04 -5.19 0.35
CA ALA A 118 24.40 -4.21 1.23
C ALA A 118 22.99 -3.86 0.76
N TYR A 119 22.12 -3.59 1.71
CA TYR A 119 20.86 -2.92 1.44
C TYR A 119 21.07 -1.42 1.32
N GLU A 120 20.50 -0.82 0.28
CA GLU A 120 20.47 0.62 0.08
C GLU A 120 19.03 1.13 0.18
N TYR A 121 18.82 2.01 1.15
CA TYR A 121 17.71 2.95 1.12
C TYR A 121 18.05 4.11 0.20
N SER A 122 17.19 4.38 -0.77
CA SER A 122 17.31 5.55 -1.64
C SER A 122 16.03 6.36 -1.62
N VAL A 123 16.17 7.68 -1.75
CA VAL A 123 15.04 8.60 -1.90
C VAL A 123 14.99 9.08 -3.34
N HIS A 124 13.80 9.02 -3.91
CA HIS A 124 13.50 9.64 -5.19
C HIS A 124 12.59 10.83 -4.91
N ARG A 125 13.08 12.03 -5.19
CA ARG A 125 12.39 13.29 -4.86
C ARG A 125 12.01 14.07 -6.09
N SER A 126 10.88 14.76 -6.03
CA SER A 126 10.36 15.51 -7.16
C SER A 126 9.37 16.59 -6.75
N PRO A 127 9.35 17.77 -7.38
CA PRO A 127 8.25 18.72 -7.22
C PRO A 127 6.89 18.08 -7.54
N LEU A 128 5.90 18.31 -6.67
CA LEU A 128 4.54 17.78 -6.86
C LEU A 128 3.90 18.24 -8.19
N SER A 129 4.20 19.47 -8.61
CA SER A 129 3.67 20.07 -9.84
C SER A 129 4.26 19.48 -11.12
N GLY A 130 5.49 18.95 -11.07
CA GLY A 130 6.27 18.58 -12.26
C GLY A 130 6.59 17.10 -12.38
N MET A 131 6.62 16.37 -11.26
CA MET A 131 6.96 14.94 -11.21
C MET A 131 8.28 14.57 -11.93
N ASN A 132 9.24 15.51 -11.99
CA ASN A 132 10.63 15.33 -12.42
C ASN A 132 11.54 14.75 -11.31
N PHE A 133 11.56 13.42 -11.19
CA PHE A 133 12.30 12.73 -10.12
C PHE A 133 13.82 12.79 -10.25
N THR A 134 14.48 13.08 -9.12
CA THR A 134 15.92 12.88 -8.89
C THR A 134 16.10 11.78 -7.83
N LYS A 135 17.25 11.09 -7.84
CA LYS A 135 17.56 10.00 -6.90
C LYS A 135 18.76 10.36 -6.02
N GLU A 136 18.68 10.01 -4.74
CA GLU A 136 19.78 10.11 -3.78
C GLU A 136 19.84 8.87 -2.88
N SER A 137 21.04 8.50 -2.42
CA SER A 137 21.24 7.44 -1.43
C SER A 137 21.02 7.99 -0.02
N LEU A 138 20.17 7.34 0.77
CA LEU A 138 19.88 7.74 2.15
C LEU A 138 20.73 6.99 3.17
N LEU A 139 20.82 5.67 3.02
CA LEU A 139 21.46 4.81 4.01
C LEU A 139 21.86 3.50 3.34
N LYS A 140 23.11 3.09 3.56
CA LYS A 140 23.63 1.78 3.15
C LYS A 140 23.90 0.92 4.38
N ILE A 141 23.48 -0.34 4.29
CA ILE A 141 23.50 -1.28 5.41
C ILE A 141 24.06 -2.62 4.94
N SER A 142 25.29 -2.92 5.32
CA SER A 142 25.91 -4.21 4.99
C SER A 142 25.17 -5.36 5.65
N SER A 143 24.72 -6.32 4.85
CA SER A 143 24.03 -7.52 5.30
C SER A 143 24.02 -8.56 4.19
N GLN A 144 23.88 -9.84 4.54
CA GLN A 144 23.46 -10.84 3.56
C GLN A 144 22.02 -10.56 3.10
N GLU A 145 21.75 -10.88 1.83
CA GLU A 145 20.40 -10.83 1.28
C GLU A 145 19.50 -11.84 2.02
N VAL A 146 18.26 -11.42 2.28
CA VAL A 146 17.22 -12.27 2.86
C VAL A 146 15.93 -12.08 2.08
N SER A 147 15.06 -13.08 2.14
CA SER A 147 13.73 -12.97 1.55
C SER A 147 12.87 -11.99 2.34
N ASN A 148 12.28 -11.00 1.65
CA ASN A 148 11.36 -10.01 2.21
C ASN A 148 11.94 -9.23 3.41
N PRO A 149 13.04 -8.47 3.26
CA PRO A 149 13.70 -7.76 4.36
C PRO A 149 12.82 -6.67 4.99
N LEU A 150 11.86 -6.11 4.22
CA LEU A 150 10.91 -5.12 4.70
C LEU A 150 9.86 -5.75 5.61
N ASP A 151 9.81 -5.26 6.83
CA ASP A 151 8.95 -5.81 7.86
C ASP A 151 7.55 -5.19 7.82
N LYS A 152 6.76 -5.57 6.82
CA LYS A 152 5.32 -5.23 6.80
C LYS A 152 4.52 -5.94 7.91
N ASN A 153 5.12 -6.90 8.64
CA ASN A 153 4.45 -7.72 9.66
C ASN A 153 5.41 -8.10 10.80
N TYR A 154 5.78 -7.09 11.61
CA TYR A 154 6.68 -7.19 12.77
C TYR A 154 6.30 -8.32 13.75
N TYR A 155 5.01 -8.65 13.86
CA TYR A 155 4.49 -9.61 14.84
C TYR A 155 4.46 -11.06 14.37
N ASN A 156 4.69 -11.36 13.08
CA ASN A 156 4.36 -12.67 12.51
C ASN A 156 5.56 -13.40 11.89
N ARG A 157 6.79 -13.08 12.31
CA ARG A 157 7.99 -13.70 11.76
C ARG A 157 8.81 -14.44 12.79
N ASN A 158 9.03 -15.72 12.52
CA ASN A 158 9.89 -16.60 13.31
C ASN A 158 11.29 -16.66 12.67
N PHE A 159 12.07 -15.58 12.82
CA PHE A 159 13.46 -15.58 12.34
C PHE A 159 14.40 -16.08 13.44
N SER A 160 15.06 -17.20 13.19
CA SER A 160 16.21 -17.68 13.97
C SER A 160 17.52 -16.95 13.59
N SER A 161 17.57 -16.35 12.39
CA SER A 161 18.66 -15.52 11.89
C SER A 161 18.22 -14.63 10.72
N GLY A 162 18.89 -13.49 10.50
CA GLY A 162 18.68 -12.63 9.33
C GLY A 162 18.69 -11.13 9.62
N PHE A 163 18.37 -10.36 8.58
CA PHE A 163 18.21 -8.89 8.61
C PHE A 163 16.75 -8.53 8.36
N THR A 164 16.21 -7.61 9.15
CA THR A 164 14.90 -7.00 8.89
C THR A 164 14.97 -5.49 9.06
N THR A 165 14.07 -4.80 8.36
CA THR A 165 14.05 -3.34 8.39
C THR A 165 12.66 -2.76 8.17
N SER A 166 12.40 -1.61 8.79
CA SER A 166 11.12 -0.90 8.76
C SER A 166 11.33 0.60 8.66
N VAL A 167 10.39 1.29 8.01
CA VAL A 167 10.30 2.75 8.03
C VAL A 167 9.06 3.16 8.79
N LEU A 168 9.24 3.96 9.84
CA LEU A 168 8.17 4.38 10.74
C LEU A 168 8.17 5.90 10.85
N PHE A 169 7.06 6.53 10.47
CA PHE A 169 6.87 7.98 10.61
C PHE A 169 6.28 8.31 11.97
N ASN A 170 6.61 9.49 12.50
CA ASN A 170 5.88 10.02 13.65
C ASN A 170 4.47 10.49 13.25
N ALA A 171 3.61 10.76 14.25
CA ALA A 171 2.22 11.15 14.01
C ALA A 171 2.08 12.42 13.15
N LYS A 172 3.02 13.37 13.26
CA LYS A 172 3.05 14.61 12.48
C LYS A 172 3.66 14.44 11.08
N LYS A 173 4.14 13.24 10.72
CA LYS A 173 4.83 12.91 9.46
C LYS A 173 6.00 13.84 9.10
N ASN A 174 6.62 14.49 10.09
CA ASN A 174 7.75 15.41 9.87
C ASN A 174 9.12 14.79 10.19
N ALA A 175 9.12 13.57 10.74
CA ALA A 175 10.31 12.77 10.96
C ALA A 175 9.96 11.30 10.77
N PHE A 176 10.96 10.52 10.38
CA PHE A 176 10.83 9.07 10.29
C PHE A 176 12.10 8.41 10.79
N VAL A 177 11.95 7.15 11.20
CA VAL A 177 13.07 6.29 11.53
C VAL A 177 13.16 5.15 10.54
N ILE A 178 14.37 4.79 10.18
CA ILE A 178 14.68 3.48 9.61
C ILE A 178 15.16 2.62 10.77
N SER A 179 14.37 1.61 11.13
CA SER A 179 14.72 0.65 12.18
C SER A 179 15.25 -0.60 11.52
N THR A 180 16.43 -1.05 11.91
CA THR A 180 17.01 -2.32 11.42
C THR A 180 17.28 -3.27 12.56
N HIS A 181 17.12 -4.55 12.28
CA HIS A 181 17.32 -5.62 13.23
C HIS A 181 18.16 -6.72 12.59
N PHE A 182 19.22 -7.11 13.30
CA PHE A 182 20.12 -8.19 12.92
C PHE A 182 20.06 -9.28 13.98
N LYS A 183 19.76 -10.50 13.56
CA LYS A 183 19.74 -11.66 14.46
C LYS A 183 20.65 -12.76 13.93
N LYS A 184 21.48 -13.33 14.81
CA LYS A 184 22.27 -14.54 14.54
C LYS A 184 22.44 -15.35 15.81
N GLY A 185 21.62 -16.39 15.97
CA GLY A 185 21.60 -17.20 17.19
C GLY A 185 21.21 -16.35 18.40
N LYS A 186 22.11 -16.23 19.38
CA LYS A 186 21.91 -15.37 20.57
C LYS A 186 22.27 -13.91 20.34
N ASN A 187 23.01 -13.58 19.27
CA ASN A 187 23.33 -12.20 18.95
C ASN A 187 22.10 -11.50 18.34
N ASN A 188 21.73 -10.38 18.93
CA ASN A 188 20.57 -9.61 18.55
C ASN A 188 20.90 -8.11 18.63
N GLN A 189 20.92 -7.43 17.49
CA GLN A 189 21.28 -6.00 17.39
C GLN A 189 20.17 -5.22 16.72
N HIS A 190 19.77 -4.12 17.34
CA HIS A 190 18.79 -3.18 16.81
C HIS A 190 19.45 -1.82 16.61
N PHE A 191 19.24 -1.22 15.44
CA PHE A 191 19.69 0.13 15.13
C PHE A 191 18.52 0.97 14.67
N ILE A 192 18.50 2.23 15.08
CA ILE A 192 17.48 3.21 14.73
C ILE A 192 18.19 4.41 14.13
N TYR A 193 17.88 4.70 12.86
CA TYR A 193 18.41 5.84 12.13
C TYR A 193 17.30 6.87 11.99
N LEU A 194 17.46 8.03 12.63
CA LEU A 194 16.47 9.10 12.63
C LEU A 194 16.73 10.08 11.49
N PHE A 195 15.67 10.41 10.75
CA PHE A 195 15.70 11.35 9.64
C PHE A 195 14.62 12.43 9.82
N ASN A 196 14.95 13.64 9.36
CA ASN A 196 13.92 14.64 9.08
C ASN A 196 13.18 14.22 7.79
N ALA A 197 11.86 14.39 7.74
CA ALA A 197 11.08 14.09 6.52
C ALA A 197 11.36 15.12 5.40
N ASN A 198 11.92 16.28 5.73
CA ASN A 198 12.42 17.25 4.77
C ASN A 198 13.86 16.89 4.40
N LEU A 199 14.01 15.79 3.65
CA LEU A 199 15.28 15.28 3.13
C LEU A 199 15.93 16.23 2.11
#